data_AF-A0A2V9CXN4-F1
#
_entry.id   AF-A0A2V9CXN4-F1
#
_cell.length_a   1.000
_cell.length_b   1.000
_cell.length_c   1.000
_cell.angle_alpha   90.00
_cell.angle_beta   90.00
_cell.angle_gamma   90.00
#
_symmetry.space_group_name_H-M   'P 1'
#
loop_
_entity.id
_entity.type
_entity.pdbx_description
1 polymer ?
#
loop_
_entity_poly.entity_id
_entity_poly.type
_entity_poly.pdbx_seq_one_letter_code
_entity_poly.pdbx_strand_id
1 'polypeptide(L)'
;MGVVVQYGSFRLLDLGDLTWNQEHALVCPNNLLGNFDVFHTTRHGDPHSGAPQLVHAIRARVAVMNNGERKGGDPTYWQTVHEAPGLVDFWQLHRSAAGGTDHNSPEQFLANINETDHGHNLKMSVRADGSFGMINGRNGFMREYPARAKSAVSSSR
;
A
#
# COMPACT_ATOMS: atom_id res chain seq x y z
N MET A 1 -10.35 7.66 11.58
CA MET A 1 -9.87 8.89 10.90
C MET A 1 -8.93 8.44 9.79
N GLY A 2 -9.01 9.04 8.61
CA GLY A 2 -8.07 8.81 7.52
C GLY A 2 -7.42 10.12 7.08
N VAL A 3 -6.29 10.02 6.41
CA VAL A 3 -5.49 11.13 5.90
C VAL A 3 -5.10 10.89 4.44
N VAL A 4 -5.08 11.98 3.69
CA VAL A 4 -4.43 12.05 2.38
C VAL A 4 -3.23 12.97 2.56
N VAL A 5 -2.05 12.47 2.22
CA VAL A 5 -0.83 13.25 2.20
C VAL A 5 -0.47 13.57 0.76
N GLN A 6 -0.31 14.84 0.45
CA GLN A 6 0.04 15.30 -0.89
C GLN A 6 1.28 16.21 -0.84
N TYR A 7 2.24 15.94 -1.73
CA TYR A 7 3.41 16.77 -1.93
C TYR A 7 3.68 16.94 -3.43
N GLY A 8 3.34 18.11 -3.96
CA GLY A 8 3.30 18.33 -5.41
C GLY A 8 2.33 17.35 -6.07
N SER A 9 2.86 16.48 -6.94
CA SER A 9 2.10 15.46 -7.66
C SER A 9 2.02 14.12 -6.93
N PHE A 10 2.83 13.91 -5.89
CA PHE A 10 2.79 12.68 -5.07
C PHE A 10 1.53 12.64 -4.20
N ARG A 11 0.85 11.50 -4.14
CA ARG A 11 -0.30 11.27 -3.24
C ARG A 11 -0.19 9.95 -2.49
N LEU A 12 -0.30 9.99 -1.16
CA LEU A 12 -0.43 8.84 -0.28
C LEU A 12 -1.80 8.81 0.38
N LEU A 13 -2.41 7.63 0.41
CA LEU A 13 -3.65 7.36 1.14
C LEU A 13 -3.35 6.50 2.37
N ASP A 14 -3.76 6.96 3.54
CA ASP A 14 -3.78 6.19 4.79
C ASP A 14 -5.15 6.38 5.43
N LEU A 15 -5.97 5.34 5.46
CA LEU A 15 -7.31 5.40 6.04
C LEU A 15 -7.36 4.83 7.46
N GLY A 16 -6.21 4.46 8.05
CA GLY A 16 -6.15 3.82 9.36
C GLY A 16 -7.00 2.55 9.41
N ASP A 17 -7.79 2.40 10.46
CA ASP A 17 -8.52 1.15 10.76
C ASP A 17 -9.96 1.12 10.21
N LEU A 18 -10.23 1.80 9.09
CA LEU A 18 -11.55 1.69 8.44
C LEU A 18 -11.89 0.23 8.13
N THR A 19 -13.17 -0.10 8.26
CA THR A 19 -13.72 -1.40 7.88
C THR A 19 -14.21 -1.39 6.44
N TRP A 20 -14.35 -2.58 5.84
CA TRP A 20 -14.69 -2.77 4.42
C TRP A 20 -15.91 -1.96 3.95
N ASN A 21 -16.94 -1.77 4.79
CA ASN A 21 -18.15 -1.05 4.43
C ASN A 21 -17.91 0.46 4.36
N GLN A 22 -17.01 0.99 5.19
CA GLN A 22 -16.61 2.39 5.16
C GLN A 22 -15.71 2.67 3.95
N GLU A 23 -14.78 1.76 3.68
CA GLU A 23 -13.94 1.79 2.48
C GLU A 23 -14.79 1.78 1.20
N HIS A 24 -15.76 0.86 1.11
CA HIS A 24 -16.67 0.76 -0.01
C HIS A 24 -17.47 2.04 -0.23
N ALA A 25 -18.00 2.65 0.84
CA ALA A 25 -18.77 3.88 0.76
C ALA A 25 -17.98 5.08 0.20
N LEU A 26 -16.65 5.06 0.27
CA LEU A 26 -15.80 6.12 -0.28
C LEU A 26 -15.59 6.00 -1.80
N VAL A 27 -15.87 4.84 -2.39
CA VAL A 27 -15.51 4.57 -3.79
C VAL A 27 -16.62 3.97 -4.65
N CYS A 28 -17.76 3.61 -4.06
CA CYS A 28 -18.89 3.05 -4.78
C CYS A 28 -20.18 3.86 -4.57
N PRO A 29 -20.94 4.15 -5.65
CA PRO A 29 -20.65 3.80 -7.04
C PRO A 29 -19.56 4.67 -7.69
N ASN A 30 -19.13 5.76 -7.05
CA ASN A 30 -18.15 6.71 -7.57
C ASN A 30 -16.88 6.73 -6.73
N ASN A 31 -15.71 6.73 -7.37
CA ASN A 31 -14.43 6.93 -6.67
C ASN A 31 -14.30 8.40 -6.21
N LEU A 32 -14.58 8.67 -4.92
CA LEU A 32 -14.51 10.02 -4.34
C LEU A 32 -13.07 10.43 -3.96
N LEU A 33 -12.13 9.49 -3.90
CA LEU A 33 -10.75 9.73 -3.43
C LEU A 33 -9.77 10.00 -4.58
N GLY A 34 -10.09 9.49 -5.77
CA GLY A 34 -9.23 9.51 -6.96
C GLY A 34 -8.12 8.45 -6.89
N ASN A 35 -7.01 8.70 -7.60
CA ASN A 35 -5.89 7.77 -7.70
C ASN A 35 -4.72 8.19 -6.81
N PHE A 36 -3.94 7.23 -6.34
CA PHE A 36 -2.81 7.45 -5.43
C PHE A 36 -1.53 6.81 -5.95
N ASP A 37 -0.38 7.26 -5.45
CA ASP A 37 0.90 6.62 -5.70
C ASP A 37 1.14 5.50 -4.68
N VAL A 38 0.82 5.79 -3.42
CA VAL A 38 0.98 4.84 -2.30
C VAL A 38 -0.32 4.65 -1.53
N PHE A 39 -0.62 3.40 -1.21
CA PHE A 39 -1.65 3.00 -0.27
C PHE A 39 -1.00 2.40 0.99
N HIS A 40 -1.21 3.05 2.13
CA HIS A 40 -0.98 2.42 3.42
C HIS A 40 -2.21 1.57 3.72
N THR A 41 -2.02 0.25 3.77
CA THR A 41 -3.13 -0.69 3.95
C THR A 41 -3.92 -0.36 5.20
N THR A 42 -5.23 -0.34 5.05
CA THR A 42 -6.16 -0.21 6.17
C THR A 42 -6.00 -1.36 7.15
N ARG A 43 -6.17 -1.03 8.44
CA ARG A 43 -6.38 -2.00 9.52
C ARG A 43 -5.38 -3.15 9.54
N HIS A 44 -4.11 -2.84 9.25
CA HIS A 44 -3.01 -3.81 9.20
C HIS A 44 -3.17 -4.93 8.16
N GLY A 45 -4.13 -4.82 7.24
CA GLY A 45 -4.48 -5.91 6.32
C GLY A 45 -5.24 -7.05 7.00
N ASP A 46 -6.18 -6.73 7.90
CA ASP A 46 -7.03 -7.73 8.56
C ASP A 46 -8.23 -8.16 7.67
N PRO A 47 -8.96 -9.24 7.99
CA PRO A 47 -10.05 -9.74 7.15
C PRO A 47 -11.34 -8.91 7.23
N HIS A 48 -11.36 -7.80 7.97
CA HIS A 48 -12.53 -6.91 8.10
C HIS A 48 -12.36 -5.59 7.33
N SER A 49 -11.31 -5.48 6.53
CA SER A 49 -10.92 -4.34 5.72
C SER A 49 -10.42 -4.82 4.35
N GLY A 50 -10.00 -3.91 3.48
CA GLY A 50 -9.46 -4.25 2.17
C GLY A 50 -10.53 -4.57 1.14
N ALA A 51 -11.66 -3.85 1.16
CA ALA A 51 -12.68 -3.95 0.14
C ALA A 51 -12.04 -3.83 -1.27
N PRO A 52 -12.19 -4.83 -2.17
CA PRO A 52 -11.59 -4.78 -3.50
C PRO A 52 -11.98 -3.52 -4.26
N GLN A 53 -13.20 -3.01 -4.03
CA GLN A 53 -13.68 -1.76 -4.59
C GLN A 53 -12.74 -0.60 -4.25
N LEU A 54 -12.33 -0.45 -2.98
CA LEU A 54 -11.39 0.60 -2.59
C LEU A 54 -10.01 0.32 -3.17
N VAL A 55 -9.46 -0.85 -2.86
CA VAL A 55 -8.07 -1.21 -3.18
C VAL A 55 -7.81 -1.11 -4.68
N HIS A 56 -8.78 -1.49 -5.52
CA HIS A 56 -8.67 -1.44 -6.97
C HIS A 56 -9.00 -0.05 -7.54
N ALA A 57 -9.95 0.69 -6.97
CA ALA A 57 -10.35 2.00 -7.48
C ALA A 57 -9.25 3.07 -7.29
N ILE A 58 -8.47 2.99 -6.22
CA ILE A 58 -7.41 3.98 -5.92
C ILE A 58 -6.17 3.82 -6.81
N ARG A 59 -6.05 2.70 -7.54
CA ARG A 59 -4.98 2.44 -8.53
C ARG A 59 -3.57 2.71 -7.99
N ALA A 60 -3.33 2.40 -6.72
CA ALA A 60 -2.05 2.63 -6.06
C ALA A 60 -0.93 1.83 -6.77
N ARG A 61 0.26 2.42 -6.91
CA ARG A 61 1.42 1.72 -7.48
C ARG A 61 2.15 0.90 -6.44
N VAL A 62 2.16 1.39 -5.21
CA VAL A 62 2.83 0.73 -4.10
C VAL A 62 1.84 0.63 -2.95
N ALA A 63 1.78 -0.55 -2.35
CA ALA A 63 1.11 -0.74 -1.07
C ALA A 63 2.16 -0.92 0.03
N VAL A 64 1.87 -0.42 1.23
CA VAL A 64 2.69 -0.64 2.43
C VAL A 64 1.78 -1.15 3.54
N MET A 65 2.04 -2.37 4.00
CA MET A 65 1.29 -2.98 5.09
C MET A 65 2.06 -2.92 6.40
N ASN A 66 1.43 -2.29 7.40
CA ASN A 66 1.94 -2.14 8.75
C ASN A 66 1.46 -3.27 9.67
N ASN A 67 1.43 -4.50 9.15
CA ASN A 67 1.07 -5.68 9.94
C ASN A 67 2.17 -6.00 10.97
N GLY A 68 1.78 -6.77 11.99
CA GLY A 68 2.69 -7.55 12.82
C GLY A 68 2.67 -9.01 12.39
N GLU A 69 3.49 -9.85 13.02
CA GLU A 69 3.50 -11.28 12.73
C GLU A 69 2.12 -11.93 12.95
N ARG A 70 1.42 -11.51 14.01
CA ARG A 70 0.11 -12.04 14.40
C ARG A 70 -1.00 -10.97 14.41
N LYS A 71 -0.75 -9.81 13.79
CA LYS A 71 -1.72 -8.71 13.70
C LYS A 71 -1.86 -8.27 12.25
N GLY A 72 -3.00 -8.60 11.63
CA GLY A 72 -3.23 -8.34 10.21
C GLY A 72 -2.42 -9.29 9.33
N GLY A 73 -2.13 -8.88 8.10
CA GLY A 73 -1.47 -9.73 7.11
C GLY A 73 -2.29 -10.97 6.75
N ASP A 74 -3.60 -10.81 6.64
CA ASP A 74 -4.54 -11.85 6.23
C ASP A 74 -4.30 -12.23 4.75
N PRO A 75 -4.28 -13.53 4.40
CA PRO A 75 -4.11 -13.98 3.02
C PRO A 75 -5.10 -13.38 2.02
N THR A 76 -6.36 -13.18 2.42
CA THR A 76 -7.42 -12.63 1.54
C THR A 76 -7.19 -11.14 1.26
N TYR A 77 -6.79 -10.38 2.29
CA TYR A 77 -6.42 -8.98 2.13
C TYR A 77 -5.19 -8.87 1.23
N TRP A 78 -4.16 -9.69 1.52
CA TRP A 78 -2.93 -9.72 0.74
C TRP A 78 -3.23 -9.99 -0.74
N GLN A 79 -4.08 -10.97 -1.03
CA GLN A 79 -4.49 -11.30 -2.39
C GLN A 79 -5.22 -10.14 -3.08
N THR A 80 -6.12 -9.46 -2.36
CA THR A 80 -6.85 -8.30 -2.90
C THR A 80 -5.91 -7.17 -3.31
N VAL A 81 -4.88 -6.91 -2.49
CA VAL A 81 -3.82 -5.94 -2.83
C VAL A 81 -3.01 -6.44 -4.01
N HIS A 82 -2.59 -7.70 -4.01
CA HIS A 82 -1.76 -8.28 -5.08
C HIS A 82 -2.44 -8.22 -6.45
N GLU A 83 -3.76 -8.37 -6.49
CA GLU A 83 -4.57 -8.28 -7.72
C GLU A 83 -4.91 -6.85 -8.13
N ALA A 84 -4.54 -5.84 -7.33
CA ALA A 84 -4.91 -4.46 -7.57
C ALA A 84 -4.35 -3.95 -8.92
N PRO A 85 -5.20 -3.41 -9.82
CA PRO A 85 -4.76 -2.98 -11.14
C PRO A 85 -3.71 -1.85 -11.07
N GLY A 86 -2.51 -2.15 -11.56
CA GLY A 86 -1.40 -1.20 -11.62
C GLY A 86 -0.48 -1.20 -10.40
N LEU A 87 -0.68 -2.14 -9.46
CA LEU A 87 0.29 -2.39 -8.40
C LEU A 87 1.63 -2.82 -9.00
N VAL A 88 2.71 -2.26 -8.47
CA VAL A 88 4.10 -2.53 -8.86
C VAL A 88 4.79 -3.36 -7.79
N ASP A 89 4.73 -2.92 -6.53
CA ASP A 89 5.35 -3.62 -5.40
C ASP A 89 4.47 -3.50 -4.15
N PHE A 90 4.51 -4.54 -3.32
CA PHE A 90 3.86 -4.56 -2.01
C PHE A 90 4.92 -4.70 -0.93
N TRP A 91 5.02 -3.72 -0.04
CA TRP A 91 5.95 -3.73 1.09
C TRP A 91 5.23 -4.11 2.38
N GLN A 92 5.95 -4.82 3.26
CA GLN A 92 5.40 -5.30 4.52
C GLN A 92 6.35 -5.00 5.67
N LEU A 93 5.79 -4.47 6.75
CA LEU A 93 6.56 -4.18 7.96
C LEU A 93 6.98 -5.47 8.66
N HIS A 94 6.08 -6.47 8.72
CA HIS A 94 6.38 -7.79 9.28
C HIS A 94 5.98 -8.91 8.32
N ARG A 95 6.72 -10.02 8.39
CA ARG A 95 6.23 -11.30 7.88
C ARG A 95 4.98 -11.69 8.68
N SER A 96 3.89 -12.03 7.99
CA SER A 96 2.68 -12.58 8.60
C SER A 96 2.80 -14.08 8.80
N ALA A 97 2.49 -14.57 10.01
CA ALA A 97 2.36 -15.99 10.28
C ALA A 97 1.16 -16.60 9.54
N ALA A 98 0.03 -15.89 9.48
CA ALA A 98 -1.16 -16.31 8.74
C ALA A 98 -0.90 -16.39 7.23
N GLY A 99 -0.01 -15.53 6.71
CA GLY A 99 0.39 -15.52 5.30
C GLY A 99 1.24 -16.72 4.86
N GLY A 100 1.80 -17.49 5.81
CA GLY A 100 2.59 -18.68 5.50
C GLY A 100 3.78 -18.39 4.59
N THR A 101 3.99 -19.24 3.58
CA THR A 101 5.02 -19.05 2.55
C THR A 101 4.55 -18.21 1.37
N ASP A 102 3.25 -18.17 1.12
CA ASP A 102 2.71 -17.77 -0.19
C ASP A 102 2.11 -16.36 -0.18
N HIS A 103 1.70 -15.85 0.99
CA HIS A 103 1.02 -14.55 1.12
C HIS A 103 1.85 -13.60 1.97
N ASN A 104 3.11 -13.46 1.58
CA ASN A 104 4.04 -12.49 2.13
C ASN A 104 4.83 -11.85 0.98
N SER A 105 5.20 -10.58 1.14
CA SER A 105 6.08 -9.91 0.20
C SER A 105 7.43 -10.62 0.12
N PRO A 106 8.12 -10.55 -1.04
CA PRO A 106 9.51 -10.98 -1.15
C PRO A 106 10.39 -10.41 -0.04
N GLU A 107 11.40 -11.18 0.40
CA GLU A 107 12.20 -10.88 1.59
C GLU A 107 12.83 -9.47 1.59
N GLN A 108 13.23 -8.98 0.42
CA GLN A 108 13.80 -7.64 0.25
C GLN A 108 12.82 -6.52 0.64
N PHE A 109 11.52 -6.77 0.55
CA PHE A 109 10.44 -5.84 0.91
C PHE A 109 9.87 -6.07 2.33
N LEU A 110 10.41 -7.03 3.08
CA LEU A 110 10.04 -7.34 4.47
C LEU A 110 11.05 -6.75 5.45
N ALA A 111 10.60 -5.84 6.32
CA ALA A 111 11.46 -5.20 7.31
C ALA A 111 11.76 -6.12 8.50
N ASN A 112 10.78 -6.90 8.98
CA ASN A 112 10.94 -7.76 10.15
C ASN A 112 10.40 -9.17 9.85
N ILE A 113 11.27 -10.19 9.86
CA ILE A 113 10.95 -11.54 9.31
C ILE A 113 10.75 -12.59 10.41
N ASN A 114 11.38 -12.38 11.56
CA ASN A 114 11.44 -13.35 12.64
C ASN A 114 10.53 -12.92 13.78
N GLU A 115 10.21 -13.86 14.69
CA GLU A 115 9.37 -13.58 15.87
C GLU A 115 9.97 -12.49 16.77
N THR A 116 11.30 -12.35 16.79
CA THR A 116 11.97 -11.23 17.44
C THR A 116 11.90 -10.00 16.55
N ASP A 117 11.02 -9.06 16.91
CA ASP A 117 10.95 -7.74 16.30
C ASP A 117 12.17 -6.90 16.70
N HIS A 118 12.99 -6.56 15.71
CA HIS A 118 14.17 -5.70 15.89
C HIS A 118 13.84 -4.21 15.67
N GLY A 119 12.60 -3.88 15.34
CA GLY A 119 12.14 -2.51 15.09
C GLY A 119 12.67 -1.93 13.78
N HIS A 120 12.97 -2.77 12.77
CA HIS A 120 13.40 -2.26 11.48
C HIS A 120 12.26 -1.52 10.78
N ASN A 121 12.58 -0.41 10.15
CA ASN A 121 11.63 0.44 9.47
C ASN A 121 11.65 0.26 7.95
N LEU A 122 10.57 0.70 7.31
CA LEU A 122 10.55 1.04 5.89
C LEU A 122 10.56 2.56 5.78
N LYS A 123 11.53 3.12 5.06
CA LYS A 123 11.67 4.57 4.87
C LYS A 123 11.28 4.95 3.46
N MET A 124 10.39 5.93 3.34
CA MET A 124 10.02 6.55 2.07
C MET A 124 10.59 7.95 1.94
N SER A 125 11.17 8.27 0.78
CA SER A 125 11.57 9.63 0.42
C SER A 125 10.78 10.07 -0.81
N VAL A 126 10.04 11.18 -0.69
CA VAL A 126 9.09 11.64 -1.73
C VAL A 126 9.58 12.91 -2.41
N ARG A 127 9.26 13.06 -3.70
CA ARG A 127 9.63 14.23 -4.51
C ARG A 127 8.37 14.87 -5.10
N ALA A 128 8.42 16.18 -5.33
CA ALA A 128 7.24 16.96 -5.75
C ALA A 128 6.74 16.60 -7.17
N ASP A 129 7.57 15.96 -7.99
CA ASP A 129 7.19 15.45 -9.31
C ASP A 129 6.37 14.16 -9.27
N GLY A 130 6.16 13.57 -8.08
CA GLY A 130 5.44 12.31 -7.91
C GLY A 130 6.35 11.08 -7.92
N SER A 131 7.66 11.23 -8.14
CA SER A 131 8.61 10.15 -7.92
C SER A 131 8.91 9.96 -6.44
N PHE A 132 9.27 8.75 -6.04
CA PHE A 132 9.60 8.43 -4.66
C PHE A 132 10.51 7.20 -4.58
N GLY A 133 11.27 7.10 -3.50
CA GLY A 133 12.12 5.96 -3.19
C GLY A 133 11.70 5.29 -1.88
N MET A 134 11.84 3.97 -1.82
CA MET A 134 11.64 3.14 -0.62
C MET A 134 12.95 2.47 -0.23
N ILE A 135 13.25 2.45 1.07
CA ILE A 135 14.41 1.76 1.65
C ILE A 135 13.93 0.85 2.77
N ASN A 136 14.39 -0.41 2.75
CA ASN A 136 14.23 -1.32 3.88
C ASN A 136 15.39 -1.14 4.86
N GLY A 137 15.09 -0.70 6.08
CA GLY A 137 16.08 -0.45 7.12
C GLY A 137 16.80 -1.69 7.64
N ARG A 138 16.24 -2.89 7.42
CA ARG A 138 16.88 -4.17 7.80
C ARG A 138 18.06 -4.51 6.91
N ASN A 139 17.86 -4.44 5.58
CA ASN A 139 18.79 -5.01 4.60
C ASN A 139 19.39 -3.97 3.64
N GLY A 140 18.99 -2.70 3.74
CA GLY A 140 19.46 -1.62 2.88
C GLY A 140 18.94 -1.68 1.44
N PHE A 141 18.05 -2.63 1.11
CA PHE A 141 17.45 -2.72 -0.22
C PHE A 141 16.67 -1.45 -0.53
N MET A 142 16.89 -0.91 -1.73
CA MET A 142 16.32 0.34 -2.18
C MET A 142 15.60 0.15 -3.52
N ARG A 143 14.43 0.77 -3.65
CA ARG A 143 13.66 0.80 -4.90
C ARG A 143 13.22 2.22 -5.19
N GLU A 144 13.49 2.67 -6.40
CA GLU A 144 13.01 3.95 -6.91
C GLU A 144 11.80 3.75 -7.81
N TYR A 145 10.82 4.63 -7.64
CA TYR A 145 9.59 4.67 -8.42
C TYR A 145 9.56 5.99 -9.18
N PRO A 146 9.69 5.98 -10.52
CA PRO A 146 9.67 7.22 -11.30
C PRO A 146 8.30 7.89 -11.20
N ALA A 147 8.21 9.18 -11.49
CA ALA A 147 6.92 9.87 -11.61
C ALA A 147 6.01 9.16 -12.63
N ARG A 148 4.69 9.19 -12.40
CA ARG A 148 3.76 8.68 -13.43
C ARG A 148 3.96 9.49 -14.71
N ALA A 149 4.04 8.80 -15.84
CA ALA A 149 3.95 9.47 -17.12
C ALA A 149 2.65 10.26 -17.14
N LYS A 150 2.73 11.57 -17.41
CA LYS A 150 1.53 12.37 -17.61
C LYS A 150 0.80 11.72 -18.78
N SER A 151 -0.39 11.16 -18.54
CA SER A 151 -1.28 10.81 -19.63
C SER A 151 -1.45 12.10 -20.44
N ALA A 152 -1.01 12.08 -21.71
CA ALA A 152 -1.27 13.19 -22.60
C ALA A 152 -2.78 13.43 -22.54
N VAL A 153 -3.19 14.60 -22.06
CA VAL A 153 -4.59 14.99 -22.11
C VAL A 153 -4.92 15.03 -23.59
N SER A 154 -5.62 14.01 -24.07
CA SER A 154 -6.27 14.06 -25.37
C SER A 154 -7.37 15.11 -25.22
N SER A 155 -7.03 16.34 -25.56
CA SER A 155 -8.00 17.40 -25.82
C SER A 155 -8.90 16.91 -26.95
N SER A 156 -10.03 16.31 -26.58
CA SER A 156 -11.10 16.01 -27.50
C SER A 156 -12.25 16.97 -27.26
N ARG A 157 -12.34 17.92 -28.21
CA ARG A 157 -13.40 18.87 -28.53
C ARG A 157 -13.42 20.19 -27.76
#